data_AF-A0A3M1A4C9-F1
#
_entry.id   AF-A0A3M1A4C9-F1
#
_cell.length_a   1.000
_cell.length_b   1.000
_cell.length_c   1.000
_cell.angle_alpha   90.00
_cell.angle_beta   90.00
_cell.angle_gamma   90.00
#
_symmetry.space_group_name_H-M   'P 1'
#
loop_
_entity.id
_entity.type
_entity.pdbx_description
1 polymer ?
#
loop_
_entity_poly.entity_id
_entity_poly.type
_entity_poly.pdbx_seq_one_letter_code
_entity_poly.pdbx_strand_id
1 'polypeptide(L)'
;MSKAPPRSVIHVGERPEPLRAPALFLDGVEAQAREASLRLVEEGAGAVLEISARGAHPRRWPLAELRRLADDAREDELILLVPAEPLARLIVTEPEAVRVIAARAPALDRRLPVQGRGRIAAWALGAVAAVALMLWVLIPATADRLAAWLPPEGERALGETVLSQIRWALGDDRGPVRICESAEGRAALDALGARLAGGIALPHPLRLHVFDHELVNAFALPGGQVVVFRGLLDLAGDSDELAAVLAHELGHVARRDPTRIALRSAGSVGILGLIFGDFAGGGIALVLAQQLMEAGYSREVEAAADAFAHDALVRAGIAPSALARIFRRMQELTGAKSVPLLRHFASHPDFGERIAAATAADGRLTTPARPALDGPGWEALKGICGR
;
A
#
# COMPACT_ATOMS: atom_id res chain seq x y z
N MET A 1 25.20 -53.51 -80.04
CA MET A 1 26.26 -53.44 -79.01
C MET A 1 25.75 -52.56 -77.87
N SER A 2 25.31 -53.15 -76.76
CA SER A 2 24.71 -52.42 -75.61
C SER A 2 25.82 -51.97 -74.66
N LYS A 3 25.90 -50.66 -74.39
CA LYS A 3 26.89 -50.03 -73.51
C LYS A 3 26.37 -50.08 -72.07
N ALA A 4 27.09 -50.74 -71.18
CA ALA A 4 26.76 -50.78 -69.74
C ALA A 4 26.88 -49.38 -69.11
N PRO A 5 26.00 -49.00 -68.16
CA PRO A 5 26.08 -47.71 -67.48
C PRO A 5 27.29 -47.64 -66.53
N PRO A 6 27.85 -46.44 -66.29
CA PRO A 6 29.01 -46.25 -65.44
C PRO A 6 28.70 -46.57 -63.98
N ARG A 7 29.60 -47.31 -63.32
CA ARG A 7 29.56 -47.59 -61.88
C ARG A 7 29.90 -46.30 -61.11
N SER A 8 28.96 -45.82 -60.31
CA SER A 8 29.21 -44.80 -59.30
C SER A 8 30.02 -45.41 -58.15
N VAL A 9 31.24 -44.94 -57.94
CA VAL A 9 32.05 -45.28 -56.78
C VAL A 9 31.75 -44.25 -55.70
N ILE A 10 31.14 -44.68 -54.60
CA ILE A 10 30.97 -43.85 -53.40
C ILE A 10 32.25 -44.02 -52.58
N HIS A 11 33.04 -42.95 -52.49
CA HIS A 11 34.15 -42.89 -51.54
C HIS A 11 33.56 -42.69 -50.14
N VAL A 12 33.53 -43.77 -49.35
CA VAL A 12 33.28 -43.67 -47.91
C VAL A 12 34.57 -43.17 -47.28
N GLY A 13 34.60 -41.89 -46.88
CA GLY A 13 35.71 -41.32 -46.14
C GLY A 13 35.93 -42.06 -44.81
N GLU A 14 37.16 -41.97 -44.30
CA GLU A 14 37.50 -42.51 -42.97
C GLU A 14 36.56 -41.92 -41.90
N ARG A 15 36.21 -42.73 -40.89
CA ARG A 15 35.42 -42.24 -39.75
C ARG A 15 36.17 -41.04 -39.15
N PRO A 16 35.53 -39.88 -38.96
CA PRO A 16 36.19 -38.73 -38.36
C PRO A 16 36.79 -39.14 -37.01
N GLU A 17 37.99 -38.63 -36.72
CA GLU A 17 38.63 -38.91 -35.44
C GLU A 17 37.70 -38.51 -34.28
N PRO A 18 37.59 -39.34 -33.23
CA PRO A 18 36.74 -39.02 -32.10
C PRO A 18 37.26 -37.76 -31.42
N LEU A 19 36.41 -36.72 -31.33
CA LEU A 19 36.74 -35.47 -30.63
C LEU A 19 37.29 -35.80 -29.24
N ARG A 20 38.53 -35.38 -28.98
CA ARG A 20 39.18 -35.43 -27.67
C ARG A 20 39.71 -34.05 -27.34
N ALA A 21 39.25 -33.50 -26.21
CA ALA A 21 39.66 -32.17 -25.80
C ALA A 21 39.79 -32.06 -24.27
N PRO A 22 40.70 -31.22 -23.77
CA PRO A 22 40.71 -30.86 -22.36
C PRO A 22 39.49 -30.00 -22.01
N ALA A 23 39.02 -30.11 -20.77
CA ALA A 23 37.94 -29.31 -20.22
C ALA A 23 38.09 -29.18 -18.70
N LEU A 24 37.33 -28.27 -18.10
CA LEU A 24 37.19 -28.18 -16.65
C LEU A 24 35.81 -28.68 -16.25
N PHE A 25 35.75 -29.56 -15.26
CA PHE A 25 34.50 -30.13 -14.76
C PHE A 25 34.31 -29.76 -13.28
N LEU A 26 33.13 -29.21 -12.97
CA LEU A 26 32.63 -29.02 -11.62
C LEU A 26 31.49 -30.02 -11.42
N ASP A 27 31.60 -30.85 -10.38
CA ASP A 27 30.63 -31.93 -10.13
C ASP A 27 29.33 -31.45 -9.46
N GLY A 28 29.27 -30.18 -9.03
CA GLY A 28 28.10 -29.59 -8.37
C GLY A 28 27.93 -30.01 -6.91
N VAL A 29 28.88 -30.75 -6.33
CA VAL A 29 28.92 -31.15 -4.92
C VAL A 29 30.04 -30.38 -4.21
N GLU A 30 31.20 -30.30 -4.85
CA GLU A 30 32.35 -29.55 -4.36
C GLU A 30 32.58 -28.30 -5.21
N ALA A 31 32.98 -27.20 -4.56
CA ALA A 31 33.30 -25.94 -5.24
C ALA A 31 34.71 -25.95 -5.87
N GLN A 32 35.14 -27.09 -6.41
CA GLN A 32 36.47 -27.27 -7.01
C GLN A 32 36.34 -27.69 -8.48
N ALA A 33 36.94 -26.91 -9.38
CA ALA A 33 37.08 -27.30 -10.78
C ALA A 33 38.18 -28.35 -10.93
N ARG A 34 37.88 -29.45 -11.62
CA ARG A 34 38.82 -30.54 -11.89
C ARG A 34 39.13 -30.60 -13.38
N GLU A 35 40.40 -30.81 -13.72
CA GLU A 35 40.77 -31.09 -15.11
C GLU A 35 40.10 -32.39 -15.58
N ALA A 36 39.43 -32.30 -16.72
CA ALA A 36 38.70 -33.38 -17.34
C ALA A 36 39.12 -33.55 -18.79
N SER A 37 39.04 -34.78 -19.27
CA SER A 37 39.15 -35.10 -20.69
C SER A 37 37.77 -35.41 -21.23
N LEU A 38 37.48 -34.81 -22.39
CA LEU A 38 36.25 -35.03 -23.14
C LEU A 38 36.50 -36.06 -24.23
N ARG A 39 35.51 -36.93 -24.43
CA ARG A 39 35.46 -37.80 -25.60
C ARG A 39 34.04 -37.84 -26.13
N LEU A 40 33.87 -37.49 -27.41
CA LEU A 40 32.59 -37.67 -28.09
C LEU A 40 32.50 -39.10 -28.62
N VAL A 41 31.46 -39.82 -28.21
CA VAL A 41 31.20 -41.21 -28.61
C VAL A 41 29.85 -41.29 -29.30
N GLU A 42 29.82 -41.88 -30.49
CA GLU A 42 28.57 -42.20 -31.18
C GLU A 42 27.97 -43.49 -30.58
N GLU A 43 26.71 -43.42 -30.16
CA GLU A 43 25.96 -44.56 -29.62
C GLU A 43 24.61 -44.69 -30.30
N GLY A 44 24.44 -45.77 -31.08
CA GLY A 44 23.22 -46.01 -31.83
C GLY A 44 22.89 -44.87 -32.78
N ALA A 45 21.75 -44.20 -32.56
CA ALA A 45 21.29 -43.06 -33.35
C ALA A 45 21.63 -41.69 -32.72
N GLY A 46 22.42 -41.65 -31.64
CA GLY A 46 22.78 -40.41 -30.94
C GLY A 46 24.27 -40.34 -30.61
N ALA A 47 24.66 -39.24 -29.94
CA ALA A 47 26.02 -39.02 -29.46
C ALA A 47 26.02 -38.72 -27.96
N VAL A 48 27.06 -39.18 -27.27
CA VAL A 48 27.27 -38.99 -25.84
C VAL A 48 28.65 -38.38 -25.61
N LEU A 49 28.69 -37.37 -24.75
CA LEU A 49 29.94 -36.77 -24.28
C LEU A 49 30.38 -37.51 -23.01
N GLU A 50 31.46 -38.28 -23.12
CA GLU A 50 32.13 -38.90 -21.97
C GLU A 50 33.08 -37.89 -21.34
N ILE A 51 32.92 -37.65 -20.05
CA ILE A 51 33.70 -36.70 -19.25
C ILE A 51 34.48 -37.51 -18.22
N SER A 52 35.79 -37.55 -18.36
CA SER A 52 36.69 -38.25 -17.43
C SER A 52 37.54 -37.24 -16.68
N ALA A 53 37.15 -36.93 -15.44
CA ALA A 53 37.89 -36.04 -14.54
C ALA A 53 38.79 -36.84 -13.59
N ARG A 54 39.98 -36.30 -13.29
CA ARG A 54 40.96 -36.99 -12.42
C ARG A 54 40.36 -37.21 -11.02
N GLY A 55 40.31 -38.46 -10.56
CA GLY A 55 39.78 -38.82 -9.24
C GLY A 55 38.26 -38.85 -9.13
N ALA A 56 37.52 -38.77 -10.25
CA ALA A 56 36.07 -38.92 -10.29
C ALA A 56 35.66 -40.09 -11.20
N HIS A 57 34.47 -40.65 -10.98
CA HIS A 57 33.89 -41.60 -11.92
C HIS A 57 33.56 -40.91 -13.24
N PRO A 58 33.80 -41.55 -14.40
CA PRO A 58 33.43 -41.01 -15.70
C PRO A 58 31.94 -40.66 -15.74
N ARG A 59 31.62 -39.45 -16.19
CA ARG A 59 30.26 -38.98 -16.43
C ARG A 59 29.93 -39.09 -17.91
N ARG A 60 28.65 -39.30 -18.22
CA ARG A 60 28.17 -39.52 -19.59
C ARG A 60 26.98 -38.62 -19.84
N TRP A 61 27.17 -37.59 -20.66
CA TRP A 61 26.16 -36.58 -20.94
C TRP A 61 25.65 -36.72 -22.38
N PRO A 62 24.37 -37.08 -22.59
CA PRO A 62 23.80 -37.16 -23.93
C PRO A 62 23.85 -35.80 -24.63
N LEU A 63 24.31 -35.76 -25.89
CA LEU A 63 24.45 -34.50 -26.62
C LEU A 63 23.09 -33.80 -26.86
N ALA A 64 22.01 -34.57 -26.92
CA ALA A 64 20.63 -34.06 -27.01
C ALA A 64 20.15 -33.35 -25.73
N GLU A 65 20.79 -33.60 -24.59
CA GLU A 65 20.44 -33.03 -23.30
C GLU A 65 21.36 -31.89 -22.87
N LEU A 66 22.48 -31.69 -23.56
CA LEU A 66 23.37 -30.56 -23.31
C LEU A 66 22.62 -29.23 -23.46
N ARG A 67 22.87 -28.34 -22.50
CA ARG A 67 22.41 -26.96 -22.49
C ARG A 67 23.61 -26.06 -22.26
N ARG A 68 23.64 -24.95 -22.99
CA ARG A 68 24.55 -23.84 -22.74
C ARG A 68 23.99 -23.03 -21.58
N LEU A 69 24.79 -22.83 -20.56
CA LEU A 69 24.56 -21.77 -19.60
C LEU A 69 25.08 -20.49 -20.23
N ALA A 70 24.18 -19.55 -20.53
CA ALA A 70 24.59 -18.25 -21.05
C ALA A 70 25.42 -17.53 -19.97
N ASP A 71 26.68 -17.26 -20.29
CA ASP A 71 27.57 -16.40 -19.52
C ASP A 71 28.09 -15.35 -20.51
N ASP A 72 27.74 -14.08 -20.28
CA ASP A 72 28.00 -12.96 -21.19
C ASP A 72 29.47 -12.49 -21.16
N ALA A 73 30.36 -13.23 -20.48
CA ALA A 73 31.74 -12.79 -20.23
C ALA A 73 32.78 -13.24 -21.27
N ARG A 74 32.56 -14.32 -22.04
CA ARG A 74 33.53 -14.85 -23.04
C ARG A 74 32.85 -15.55 -24.22
N GLU A 75 33.12 -15.09 -25.45
CA GLU A 75 32.56 -15.69 -26.67
C GLU A 75 33.21 -17.03 -27.05
N ASP A 76 34.44 -17.29 -26.59
CA ASP A 76 35.26 -18.46 -26.96
C ASP A 76 35.12 -19.65 -26.00
N GLU A 77 34.18 -19.58 -25.04
CA GLU A 77 34.00 -20.59 -24.00
C GLU A 77 32.56 -21.13 -23.98
N LEU A 78 32.41 -22.45 -23.83
CA LEU A 78 31.12 -23.08 -23.58
C LEU A 78 31.04 -23.58 -22.15
N ILE A 79 30.11 -23.01 -21.38
CA ILE A 79 29.68 -23.55 -20.10
C ILE A 79 28.45 -24.41 -20.33
N LEU A 80 28.58 -25.71 -20.07
CA LEU A 80 27.59 -26.72 -20.37
C LEU A 80 27.04 -27.36 -19.10
N LEU A 81 25.77 -27.77 -19.17
CA LEU A 81 25.10 -28.57 -18.14
C LEU A 81 24.11 -29.54 -18.79
N VAL A 82 23.62 -30.50 -18.00
CA VAL A 82 22.49 -31.36 -18.36
C VAL A 82 21.37 -31.24 -17.29
N PRO A 83 20.08 -31.32 -17.66
CA PRO A 83 18.98 -31.22 -16.70
C PRO A 83 19.01 -32.27 -15.58
N ALA A 84 19.59 -33.45 -15.84
CA ALA A 84 19.74 -34.52 -14.85
C ALA A 84 20.76 -34.19 -13.74
N GLU A 85 21.74 -33.32 -14.02
CA GLU A 85 22.80 -32.90 -13.10
C GLU A 85 22.84 -31.36 -13.03
N PRO A 86 21.81 -30.70 -12.46
CA PRO A 86 21.60 -29.25 -12.62
C PRO A 86 22.65 -28.37 -11.94
N LEU A 87 23.49 -28.92 -11.08
CA LEU A 87 24.57 -28.22 -10.38
C LEU A 87 25.95 -28.48 -11.01
N ALA A 88 26.10 -29.52 -11.81
CA ALA A 88 27.37 -29.84 -12.47
C ALA A 88 27.61 -28.89 -13.66
N ARG A 89 28.86 -28.48 -13.87
CA ARG A 89 29.26 -27.58 -14.96
C ARG A 89 30.43 -28.18 -15.71
N LEU A 90 30.34 -28.17 -17.03
CA LEU A 90 31.45 -28.50 -17.89
C LEU A 90 31.86 -27.25 -18.67
N ILE A 91 33.09 -26.82 -18.48
CA ILE A 91 33.68 -25.65 -19.11
C ILE A 91 34.62 -26.14 -20.22
N VAL A 92 34.33 -25.75 -21.46
CA VAL A 92 35.09 -26.11 -22.65
C VAL A 92 35.64 -24.83 -23.28
N THR A 93 36.98 -24.72 -23.31
CA THR A 93 37.70 -23.57 -23.87
C THR A 93 38.40 -23.89 -25.18
N GLU A 94 38.50 -25.18 -25.55
CA GLU A 94 39.20 -25.60 -26.77
C GLU A 94 38.35 -25.25 -28.01
N PRO A 95 38.85 -24.41 -28.94
CA PRO A 95 38.03 -23.86 -30.03
C PRO A 95 37.40 -24.93 -30.95
N GLU A 96 38.12 -26.02 -31.21
CA GLU A 96 37.59 -27.12 -32.02
C GLU A 96 36.45 -27.85 -31.30
N ALA A 97 36.63 -28.15 -30.02
CA ALA A 97 35.61 -28.80 -29.20
C ALA A 97 34.36 -27.94 -29.05
N VAL A 98 34.53 -26.63 -28.85
CA VAL A 98 33.44 -25.66 -28.81
C VAL A 98 32.62 -25.71 -30.10
N ARG A 99 33.27 -25.63 -31.27
CA ARG A 99 32.58 -25.69 -32.57
C ARG A 99 31.85 -27.01 -32.79
N VAL A 100 32.50 -28.14 -32.49
CA VAL A 100 31.92 -29.48 -32.70
C VAL A 100 30.72 -29.70 -31.78
N ILE A 101 30.82 -29.34 -30.49
CA ILE A 101 29.70 -29.47 -29.55
C ILE A 101 28.57 -28.53 -29.96
N ALA A 102 28.87 -27.27 -30.30
CA ALA A 102 27.88 -26.28 -30.75
C ALA A 102 27.10 -26.74 -31.99
N ALA A 103 27.79 -27.31 -32.97
CA ALA A 103 27.17 -27.79 -34.21
C ALA A 103 26.32 -29.06 -34.02
N ARG A 104 26.64 -29.88 -33.02
CA ARG A 104 26.06 -31.23 -32.87
C ARG A 104 25.06 -31.37 -31.73
N ALA A 105 25.02 -30.46 -30.77
CA ALA A 105 24.08 -30.48 -29.66
C ALA A 105 22.74 -29.81 -30.07
N PRO A 106 21.67 -30.57 -30.39
CA PRO A 106 20.44 -30.03 -31.00
C PRO A 106 19.58 -29.16 -30.07
N ALA A 107 19.90 -29.16 -28.77
CA ALA A 107 19.13 -28.46 -27.75
C ALA A 107 19.99 -27.50 -26.93
N LEU A 108 21.19 -27.17 -27.43
CA LEU A 108 22.18 -26.37 -26.73
C LEU A 108 21.60 -25.04 -26.21
N ASP A 109 20.88 -24.30 -27.05
CA ASP A 109 20.30 -22.99 -26.70
C ASP A 109 18.85 -23.08 -26.20
N ARG A 110 18.32 -24.28 -25.93
CA ARG A 110 16.97 -24.41 -25.35
C ARG A 110 17.01 -23.99 -23.89
N ARG A 111 16.06 -23.14 -23.47
CA ARG A 111 15.91 -22.77 -22.06
C ARG A 111 15.69 -24.03 -21.19
N LEU A 112 16.32 -24.04 -20.02
CA LEU A 112 16.04 -25.06 -19.02
C LEU A 112 14.56 -24.99 -18.60
N PRO A 113 13.88 -26.14 -18.45
CA PRO A 113 12.53 -26.14 -17.92
C PRO A 113 12.58 -25.67 -16.46
N VAL A 114 11.81 -24.64 -16.13
CA VAL A 114 11.61 -24.24 -14.73
C VAL A 114 10.81 -25.33 -14.05
N GLN A 115 11.46 -26.12 -13.20
CA GLN A 115 10.79 -27.14 -12.40
C GLN A 115 9.97 -26.47 -11.29
N GLY A 116 8.82 -27.05 -10.95
CA GLY A 116 8.01 -26.57 -9.82
C GLY A 116 7.24 -25.26 -10.04
N ARG A 117 7.02 -24.81 -11.29
CA ARG A 117 6.25 -23.58 -11.59
C ARG A 117 4.90 -23.51 -10.88
N GLY A 118 4.17 -24.63 -10.81
CA GLY A 118 2.89 -24.70 -10.09
C GLY A 118 3.04 -24.48 -8.59
N ARG A 119 4.11 -25.02 -7.98
CA ARG A 119 4.41 -24.78 -6.55
C ARG A 119 4.81 -23.33 -6.33
N ILE A 120 5.67 -22.76 -7.18
CA ILE A 120 6.08 -21.35 -7.09
C ILE A 120 4.86 -20.44 -7.21
N ALA A 121 3.97 -20.69 -8.18
CA ALA A 121 2.72 -19.94 -8.34
C ALA A 121 1.80 -20.09 -7.13
N ALA A 122 1.68 -21.29 -6.55
CA ALA A 122 0.88 -21.51 -5.34
C ALA A 122 1.45 -20.75 -4.12
N TRP A 123 2.78 -20.75 -3.93
CA TRP A 123 3.42 -19.96 -2.88
C TRP A 123 3.24 -18.47 -3.09
N ALA A 124 3.39 -17.98 -4.32
CA ALA A 124 3.16 -16.57 -4.64
C ALA A 124 1.71 -16.16 -4.36
N LEU A 125 0.74 -16.98 -4.79
CA LEU A 125 -0.68 -16.74 -4.52
C LEU A 125 -0.98 -16.78 -3.02
N GLY A 126 -0.40 -17.75 -2.29
CA GLY A 126 -0.52 -17.86 -0.84
C GLY A 126 0.05 -16.63 -0.12
N ALA A 127 1.19 -16.10 -0.56
CA ALA A 127 1.77 -14.87 -0.02
C ALA A 127 0.86 -13.66 -0.25
N VAL A 128 0.33 -13.48 -1.47
CA VAL A 128 -0.61 -12.39 -1.78
C VAL A 128 -1.89 -12.53 -0.93
N ALA A 129 -2.44 -13.74 -0.82
CA ALA A 129 -3.62 -14.00 0.00
C ALA A 129 -3.37 -13.73 1.49
N ALA A 130 -2.17 -14.05 2.01
CA ALA A 130 -1.79 -13.77 3.38
C ALA A 130 -1.70 -12.26 3.64
N VAL A 131 -1.09 -11.48 2.74
CA VAL A 131 -1.03 -10.02 2.85
C VAL A 131 -2.43 -9.41 2.79
N ALA A 132 -3.27 -9.86 1.86
CA ALA A 132 -4.67 -9.47 1.76
C ALA A 132 -5.45 -9.74 3.07
N LEU A 133 -5.28 -10.95 3.63
CA LEU A 133 -5.89 -11.32 4.92
C LEU A 133 -5.40 -10.40 6.06
N MET A 134 -4.11 -10.05 6.08
CA MET A 134 -3.56 -9.14 7.09
C MET A 134 -4.17 -7.74 6.97
N LEU A 135 -4.18 -7.16 5.77
CA LEU A 135 -4.63 -5.79 5.53
C LEU A 135 -6.15 -5.60 5.70
N TRP A 136 -6.95 -6.57 5.28
CA TRP A 136 -8.42 -6.44 5.27
C TRP A 136 -9.13 -7.12 6.43
N VAL A 137 -8.48 -8.04 7.15
CA VAL A 137 -9.13 -8.77 8.25
C VAL A 137 -8.35 -8.61 9.56
N LEU A 138 -7.08 -9.01 9.59
CA LEU A 138 -6.33 -9.05 10.84
C LEU A 138 -6.09 -7.65 11.42
N ILE A 139 -5.58 -6.73 10.61
CA ILE A 139 -5.26 -5.36 11.06
C ILE A 139 -6.50 -4.60 11.51
N PRO A 140 -7.63 -4.56 10.76
CA PRO A 140 -8.84 -3.92 11.26
C PRO A 140 -9.33 -4.53 12.58
N ALA A 141 -9.36 -5.87 12.67
CA ALA A 141 -9.85 -6.56 13.86
C ALA A 141 -8.93 -6.38 15.09
N THR A 142 -7.62 -6.22 14.91
CA THR A 142 -6.69 -5.92 16.01
C THR A 142 -6.71 -4.44 16.37
N ALA A 143 -6.78 -3.54 15.40
CA ALA A 143 -6.93 -2.10 15.62
C ALA A 143 -8.17 -1.80 16.48
N ASP A 144 -9.28 -2.50 16.23
CA ASP A 144 -10.48 -2.30 17.03
C ASP A 144 -10.33 -2.70 18.50
N ARG A 145 -9.61 -3.80 18.76
CA ARG A 145 -9.35 -4.26 20.13
C ARG A 145 -8.33 -3.35 20.82
N LEU A 146 -7.25 -3.00 20.12
CA LEU A 146 -6.21 -2.12 20.64
C LEU A 146 -6.75 -0.73 20.96
N ALA A 147 -7.61 -0.17 20.11
CA ALA A 147 -8.25 1.10 20.37
C ALA A 147 -9.06 1.09 21.67
N ALA A 148 -9.66 -0.03 22.07
CA ALA A 148 -10.38 -0.11 23.35
C ALA A 148 -9.43 -0.15 24.57
N TRP A 149 -8.21 -0.69 24.41
CA TRP A 149 -7.24 -0.87 25.49
C TRP A 149 -6.18 0.21 25.58
N LEU A 150 -6.01 1.03 24.53
CA LEU A 150 -5.01 2.07 24.49
C LEU A 150 -5.27 3.07 25.64
N PRO A 151 -4.30 3.32 26.53
CA PRO A 151 -4.48 4.26 27.63
C PRO A 151 -4.58 5.70 27.11
N PRO A 152 -5.18 6.63 27.88
CA PRO A 152 -5.41 7.98 27.42
C PRO A 152 -4.13 8.72 26.97
N GLU A 153 -3.03 8.53 27.69
CA GLU A 153 -1.75 9.17 27.38
C GLU A 153 -1.20 8.70 26.03
N GLY A 154 -1.32 7.39 25.75
CA GLY A 154 -0.89 6.79 24.49
C GLY A 154 -1.74 7.28 23.30
N GLU A 155 -3.04 7.41 23.50
CA GLU A 155 -3.94 7.97 22.47
C GLU A 155 -3.64 9.45 22.20
N ARG A 156 -3.31 10.22 23.24
CA ARG A 156 -2.90 11.63 23.11
C ARG A 156 -1.62 11.77 22.29
N ALA A 157 -0.61 10.96 22.60
CA ALA A 157 0.66 10.96 21.86
C ALA A 157 0.48 10.54 20.40
N LEU A 158 -0.39 9.54 20.15
CA LEU A 158 -0.77 9.15 18.79
C LEU A 158 -1.43 10.33 18.05
N GLY A 159 -2.37 11.01 18.69
CA GLY A 159 -3.06 12.15 18.12
C GLY A 159 -2.13 13.32 17.76
N GLU A 160 -1.17 13.64 18.61
CA GLU A 160 -0.16 14.69 18.35
C GLU A 160 0.74 14.33 17.17
N THR A 161 1.11 13.07 17.04
CA THR A 161 1.86 12.55 15.89
C THR A 161 1.06 12.70 14.60
N VAL A 162 -0.19 12.25 14.59
CA VAL A 162 -1.08 12.34 13.41
C VAL A 162 -1.35 13.80 13.04
N LEU A 163 -1.59 14.68 14.02
CA LEU A 163 -1.77 16.11 13.80
C LEU A 163 -0.54 16.70 13.09
N SER A 164 0.66 16.41 13.58
CA SER A 164 1.91 16.87 12.97
C SER A 164 2.04 16.39 11.52
N GLN A 165 1.81 15.10 11.27
CA GLN A 165 1.88 14.51 9.93
C GLN A 165 0.91 15.16 8.95
N ILE A 166 -0.36 15.37 9.34
CA ILE A 166 -1.35 16.02 8.47
C ILE A 166 -0.95 17.47 8.20
N ARG A 167 -0.45 18.21 9.20
CA ARG A 167 0.01 19.59 9.00
C ARG A 167 1.16 19.66 8.00
N TRP A 168 2.09 18.71 8.02
CA TRP A 168 3.18 18.63 7.05
C TRP A 168 2.69 18.20 5.66
N ALA A 169 1.77 17.23 5.59
CA ALA A 169 1.23 16.72 4.33
C ALA A 169 0.39 17.75 3.56
N LEU A 170 -0.29 18.65 4.29
CA LEU A 170 -1.08 19.74 3.75
C LEU A 170 -0.32 21.08 3.71
N GLY A 171 0.93 21.08 4.17
CA GLY A 171 1.77 22.27 4.15
C GLY A 171 2.17 22.66 2.73
N ASP A 172 2.75 23.84 2.60
CA ASP A 172 3.34 24.34 1.36
C ASP A 172 4.87 24.49 1.52
N ASP A 173 5.53 25.13 0.54
CA ASP A 173 6.98 25.37 0.58
C ASP A 173 7.41 26.21 1.80
N ARG A 174 6.48 26.86 2.52
CA ARG A 174 6.74 27.65 3.72
C ARG A 174 6.64 26.83 5.00
N GLY A 175 6.25 25.56 4.89
CA GLY A 175 6.21 24.61 5.99
C GLY A 175 4.81 24.10 6.32
N PRO A 176 4.59 23.54 7.52
CA PRO A 176 3.35 22.89 7.87
C PRO A 176 2.19 23.88 7.97
N VAL A 177 0.96 23.41 7.71
CA VAL A 177 -0.26 24.24 7.84
C VAL A 177 -0.27 24.97 9.18
N ARG A 178 -0.55 26.27 9.12
CA ARG A 178 -0.65 27.15 10.28
C ARG A 178 -1.95 26.87 11.04
N ILE A 179 -1.87 26.91 12.37
CA ILE A 179 -3.05 26.90 13.24
C ILE A 179 -3.44 28.36 13.52
N CYS A 180 -4.71 28.68 13.35
CA CYS A 180 -5.25 30.01 13.61
C CYS A 180 -5.53 30.19 15.11
N GLU A 181 -5.07 31.30 15.69
CA GLU A 181 -5.02 31.50 17.15
C GLU A 181 -5.35 32.94 17.58
N SER A 182 -6.18 33.70 16.84
CA SER A 182 -6.63 35.01 17.35
C SER A 182 -7.32 34.86 18.71
N ALA A 183 -7.11 35.78 19.64
CA ALA A 183 -7.57 35.64 21.02
C ALA A 183 -9.11 35.57 21.10
N GLU A 184 -9.80 36.47 20.39
CA GLU A 184 -11.26 36.55 20.37
C GLU A 184 -11.87 35.33 19.66
N GLY A 185 -11.30 34.92 18.53
CA GLY A 185 -11.76 33.74 17.79
C GLY A 185 -11.53 32.46 18.57
N ARG A 186 -10.38 32.35 19.27
CA ARG A 186 -10.09 31.22 20.16
C ARG A 186 -11.07 31.13 21.31
N ALA A 187 -11.37 32.26 21.96
CA ALA A 187 -12.36 32.31 23.04
C ALA A 187 -13.75 31.88 22.56
N ALA A 188 -14.18 32.33 21.37
CA ALA A 188 -15.44 31.90 20.77
C ALA A 188 -15.46 30.39 20.45
N LEU A 189 -14.36 29.85 19.89
CA LEU A 189 -14.23 28.43 19.59
C LEU A 189 -14.28 27.57 20.86
N ASP A 190 -13.54 27.97 21.91
CA ASP A 190 -13.50 27.25 23.18
C ASP A 190 -14.86 27.32 23.89
N ALA A 191 -15.57 28.46 23.84
CA ALA A 191 -16.92 28.60 24.37
C ALA A 191 -17.92 27.68 23.64
N LEU A 192 -17.82 27.60 22.31
CA LEU A 192 -18.64 26.68 21.51
C LEU A 192 -18.36 25.22 21.87
N GLY A 193 -17.08 24.84 21.94
CA GLY A 193 -16.65 23.49 22.34
C GLY A 193 -17.14 23.11 23.73
N ALA A 194 -17.02 24.02 24.71
CA ALA A 194 -17.51 23.81 26.07
C ALA A 194 -19.04 23.64 26.13
N ARG A 195 -19.78 24.41 25.33
CA ARG A 195 -21.25 24.30 25.23
C ARG A 195 -21.67 22.95 24.64
N LEU A 196 -20.98 22.47 23.61
CA LEU A 196 -21.28 21.19 22.95
C LEU A 196 -20.88 19.98 23.81
N ALA A 197 -19.73 20.05 24.50
CA ALA A 197 -19.26 19.01 25.40
C ALA A 197 -19.97 19.03 26.78
N GLY A 198 -20.78 20.06 27.06
CA GLY A 198 -21.47 20.24 28.33
C GLY A 198 -22.33 19.04 28.71
N GLY A 199 -22.01 18.42 29.84
CA GLY A 199 -22.72 17.24 30.35
C GLY A 199 -22.43 15.94 29.61
N ILE A 200 -21.41 15.92 28.74
CA ILE A 200 -20.95 14.72 28.04
C ILE A 200 -19.62 14.27 28.63
N ALA A 201 -19.55 13.00 29.07
CA ALA A 201 -18.30 12.39 29.49
C ALA A 201 -17.48 12.02 28.25
N LEU A 202 -16.47 12.81 27.93
CA LEU A 202 -15.51 12.51 26.87
C LEU A 202 -14.35 11.69 27.44
N PRO A 203 -13.76 10.77 26.65
CA PRO A 203 -12.57 10.02 27.06
C PRO A 203 -11.33 10.92 27.26
N HIS A 204 -11.33 12.10 26.64
CA HIS A 204 -10.24 13.07 26.67
C HIS A 204 -10.79 14.50 26.73
N PRO A 205 -10.02 15.45 27.29
CA PRO A 205 -10.31 16.88 27.13
C PRO A 205 -10.39 17.25 25.65
N LEU A 206 -11.46 17.94 25.26
CA LEU A 206 -11.66 18.42 23.89
C LEU A 206 -10.63 19.50 23.55
N ARG A 207 -9.93 19.33 22.42
CA ARG A 207 -8.99 20.31 21.86
C ARG A 207 -9.42 20.65 20.45
N LEU A 208 -9.86 21.88 20.24
CA LEU A 208 -10.26 22.38 18.94
C LEU A 208 -9.09 23.13 18.28
N HIS A 209 -8.88 22.88 16.98
CA HIS A 209 -7.89 23.54 16.15
C HIS A 209 -8.55 24.09 14.89
N VAL A 210 -8.11 25.26 14.43
CA VAL A 210 -8.50 25.78 13.12
C VAL A 210 -7.26 25.82 12.23
N PHE A 211 -7.31 25.07 11.13
CA PHE A 211 -6.25 25.07 10.13
C PHE A 211 -6.48 26.18 9.11
N ASP A 212 -5.43 26.95 8.84
CA ASP A 212 -5.42 28.01 7.84
C ASP A 212 -5.33 27.45 6.42
N HIS A 213 -6.36 26.72 6.00
CA HIS A 213 -6.40 26.02 4.73
C HIS A 213 -7.80 26.07 4.13
N GLU A 214 -7.86 26.27 2.80
CA GLU A 214 -9.09 26.45 2.01
C GLU A 214 -9.95 25.19 1.83
N LEU A 215 -9.53 24.02 2.32
CA LEU A 215 -10.35 22.83 2.24
C LEU A 215 -11.62 23.02 3.05
N VAL A 216 -12.74 22.56 2.51
CA VAL A 216 -13.99 22.48 3.24
C VAL A 216 -14.01 21.12 3.94
N ASN A 217 -13.49 21.08 5.16
CA ASN A 217 -13.47 19.86 5.96
C ASN A 217 -13.42 20.14 7.48
N ALA A 218 -13.77 19.12 8.24
CA ALA A 218 -13.38 18.94 9.64
C ALA A 218 -13.09 17.45 9.86
N PHE A 219 -12.25 17.14 10.84
CA PHE A 219 -12.05 15.76 11.27
C PHE A 219 -11.67 15.65 12.74
N ALA A 220 -12.10 14.58 13.37
CA ALA A 220 -11.61 14.12 14.66
C ALA A 220 -10.23 13.44 14.53
N LEU A 221 -9.41 13.60 15.57
CA LEU A 221 -8.12 12.94 15.75
C LEU A 221 -8.10 12.21 17.10
N PRO A 222 -7.20 11.21 17.25
CA PRO A 222 -7.00 10.55 18.53
C PRO A 222 -6.70 11.55 19.66
N GLY A 223 -7.16 11.25 20.87
CA GLY A 223 -6.82 12.04 22.06
C GLY A 223 -7.61 13.35 22.18
N GLY A 224 -8.88 13.32 21.78
CA GLY A 224 -9.83 14.42 22.02
C GLY A 224 -9.69 15.62 21.09
N GLN A 225 -9.02 15.45 19.96
CA GLN A 225 -8.70 16.57 19.07
C GLN A 225 -9.71 16.65 17.93
N VAL A 226 -10.16 17.84 17.58
CA VAL A 226 -10.95 18.10 16.38
C VAL A 226 -10.31 19.26 15.62
N VAL A 227 -10.12 19.06 14.32
CA VAL A 227 -9.56 20.06 13.42
C VAL A 227 -10.66 20.55 12.49
N VAL A 228 -10.83 21.86 12.43
CA VAL A 228 -11.71 22.54 11.48
C VAL A 228 -10.84 23.29 10.48
N PHE A 229 -11.20 23.23 9.20
CA PHE A 229 -10.51 24.01 8.17
C PHE A 229 -11.18 25.36 7.99
N ARG A 230 -10.37 26.39 7.71
CA ARG A 230 -10.87 27.73 7.36
C ARG A 230 -11.90 27.67 6.23
N GLY A 231 -11.72 26.80 5.23
CA GLY A 231 -12.70 26.64 4.15
C GLY A 231 -14.08 26.18 4.63
N LEU A 232 -14.16 25.31 5.64
CA LEU A 232 -15.45 24.94 6.25
C LEU A 232 -16.07 26.13 7.01
N LEU A 233 -15.22 26.90 7.69
CA LEU A 233 -15.66 28.08 8.43
C LEU A 233 -16.21 29.17 7.49
N ASP A 234 -15.57 29.36 6.34
CA ASP A 234 -16.01 30.26 5.27
C ASP A 234 -17.31 29.74 4.59
N LEU A 235 -17.53 28.42 4.57
CA LEU A 235 -18.72 27.81 4.00
C LEU A 235 -19.95 27.91 4.92
N ALA A 236 -19.76 27.72 6.22
CA ALA A 236 -20.85 27.68 7.20
C ALA A 236 -21.65 28.99 7.17
N GLY A 237 -22.97 28.88 7.00
CA GLY A 237 -23.86 30.04 6.92
C GLY A 237 -24.02 30.78 8.26
N ASP A 238 -23.87 30.05 9.37
CA ASP A 238 -23.96 30.57 10.72
C ASP A 238 -23.23 29.66 11.73
N SER A 239 -23.24 30.08 13.00
CA SER A 239 -22.59 29.34 14.09
C SER A 239 -23.26 27.99 14.38
N ASP A 240 -24.55 27.81 14.07
CA ASP A 240 -25.26 26.55 14.29
C ASP A 240 -24.81 25.48 13.29
N GLU A 241 -24.59 25.84 12.02
CA GLU A 241 -24.04 24.93 11.01
C GLU A 241 -22.64 24.42 11.41
N LEU A 242 -21.76 25.30 11.90
CA LEU A 242 -20.46 24.87 12.43
C LEU A 242 -20.61 23.99 13.68
N ALA A 243 -21.47 24.40 14.61
CA ALA A 243 -21.72 23.64 15.83
C ALA A 243 -22.20 22.22 15.54
N ALA A 244 -23.04 22.06 14.51
CA ALA A 244 -23.52 20.77 14.07
C ALA A 244 -22.40 19.87 13.54
N VAL A 245 -21.47 20.40 12.72
CA VAL A 245 -20.30 19.63 12.28
C VAL A 245 -19.41 19.25 13.46
N LEU A 246 -19.14 20.20 14.37
CA LEU A 246 -18.35 19.90 15.58
C LEU A 246 -19.00 18.84 16.46
N ALA A 247 -20.33 18.86 16.60
CA ALA A 247 -21.08 17.86 17.35
C ALA A 247 -20.97 16.46 16.72
N HIS A 248 -20.97 16.39 15.38
CA HIS A 248 -20.72 15.16 14.63
C HIS A 248 -19.29 14.64 14.86
N GLU A 249 -18.27 15.49 14.71
CA GLU A 249 -16.88 15.10 14.98
C GLU A 249 -16.66 14.68 16.45
N LEU A 250 -17.38 15.29 17.38
CA LEU A 250 -17.35 14.90 18.78
C LEU A 250 -17.91 13.49 19.00
N GLY A 251 -18.88 13.06 18.18
CA GLY A 251 -19.39 11.68 18.17
C GLY A 251 -18.30 10.68 17.82
N HIS A 252 -17.47 10.98 16.81
CA HIS A 252 -16.31 10.17 16.46
C HIS A 252 -15.26 10.12 17.58
N VAL A 253 -14.98 11.27 18.21
CA VAL A 253 -14.08 11.35 19.39
C VAL A 253 -14.59 10.47 20.52
N ALA A 254 -15.88 10.58 20.87
CA ALA A 254 -16.49 9.82 21.96
C ALA A 254 -16.41 8.31 21.74
N ARG A 255 -16.48 7.87 20.48
CA ARG A 255 -16.41 6.44 20.08
C ARG A 255 -14.98 5.95 19.80
N ARG A 256 -13.99 6.84 19.85
CA ARG A 256 -12.57 6.59 19.52
C ARG A 256 -12.39 6.09 18.08
N ASP A 257 -13.31 6.48 17.19
CA ASP A 257 -13.27 6.16 15.76
C ASP A 257 -11.94 6.61 15.09
N PRO A 258 -11.41 7.83 15.31
CA PRO A 258 -10.14 8.23 14.70
C PRO A 258 -8.94 7.41 15.23
N THR A 259 -9.02 6.87 16.44
CA THR A 259 -7.99 6.02 17.03
C THR A 259 -7.95 4.65 16.37
N ARG A 260 -9.13 4.09 16.03
CA ARG A 260 -9.25 2.85 15.25
C ARG A 260 -8.64 3.02 13.87
N ILE A 261 -8.97 4.12 13.18
CA ILE A 261 -8.39 4.43 11.88
C ILE A 261 -6.88 4.60 11.99
N ALA A 262 -6.39 5.42 12.93
CA ALA A 262 -4.96 5.66 13.10
C ALA A 262 -4.16 4.36 13.32
N LEU A 263 -4.66 3.48 14.18
CA LEU A 263 -4.04 2.16 14.43
C LEU A 263 -4.10 1.25 13.20
N ARG A 264 -5.22 1.22 12.49
CA ARG A 264 -5.38 0.43 11.26
C ARG A 264 -4.41 0.91 10.18
N SER A 265 -4.31 2.22 9.97
CA SER A 265 -3.43 2.79 8.96
C SER A 265 -1.97 2.59 9.34
N ALA A 266 -1.58 2.78 10.60
CA ALA A 266 -0.23 2.49 11.08
C ALA A 266 0.15 1.02 10.89
N GLY A 267 -0.77 0.08 11.21
CA GLY A 267 -0.55 -1.35 10.99
C GLY A 267 -0.41 -1.70 9.50
N SER A 268 -1.25 -1.11 8.64
CA SER A 268 -1.21 -1.33 7.19
C SER A 268 0.10 -0.83 6.59
N VAL A 269 0.51 0.38 6.97
CA VAL A 269 1.80 0.97 6.61
C VAL A 269 2.96 0.11 7.07
N GLY A 270 2.93 -0.40 8.31
CA GLY A 270 3.98 -1.27 8.84
C GLY A 270 4.16 -2.56 8.02
N ILE A 271 3.05 -3.21 7.63
CA ILE A 271 3.09 -4.40 6.78
C ILE A 271 3.62 -4.08 5.38
N LEU A 272 3.17 -2.98 4.77
CA LEU A 272 3.66 -2.56 3.45
C LEU A 272 5.15 -2.21 3.49
N GLY A 273 5.62 -1.52 4.55
CA GLY A 273 7.04 -1.22 4.75
C GLY A 273 7.89 -2.48 4.86
N LEU A 274 7.43 -3.52 5.57
CA LEU A 274 8.09 -4.83 5.65
C LEU A 274 8.23 -5.51 4.27
N ILE A 275 7.22 -5.36 3.40
CA ILE A 275 7.20 -6.00 2.08
C ILE A 275 8.12 -5.27 1.09
N PHE A 276 8.07 -3.94 1.09
CA PHE A 276 8.77 -3.12 0.10
C PHE A 276 10.15 -2.63 0.57
N GLY A 277 10.53 -2.87 1.83
CA GLY A 277 11.82 -2.48 2.39
C GLY A 277 11.95 -0.97 2.61
N ASP A 278 10.87 -0.23 2.47
CA ASP A 278 10.81 1.21 2.72
C ASP A 278 10.20 1.43 4.10
N PHE A 279 11.01 1.76 5.10
CA PHE A 279 10.51 2.18 6.42
C PHE A 279 10.73 3.69 6.65
N ALA A 280 11.46 4.36 5.76
CA ALA A 280 12.07 5.66 6.00
C ALA A 280 11.94 6.66 4.83
N GLY A 281 11.37 6.25 3.70
CA GLY A 281 11.03 7.11 2.58
C GLY A 281 9.81 7.95 2.92
N GLY A 282 9.88 9.27 2.64
CA GLY A 282 8.76 10.20 2.84
C GLY A 282 7.47 9.79 2.12
N GLY A 283 7.55 8.89 1.14
CA GLY A 283 6.39 8.33 0.44
C GLY A 283 5.41 7.60 1.36
N ILE A 284 5.89 6.90 2.39
CA ILE A 284 5.02 6.14 3.30
C ILE A 284 4.26 7.06 4.27
N ALA A 285 4.91 8.10 4.77
CA ALA A 285 4.26 9.10 5.62
C ALA A 285 3.17 9.86 4.83
N LEU A 286 3.43 10.14 3.54
CA LEU A 286 2.43 10.74 2.66
C LEU A 286 1.26 9.79 2.38
N VAL A 287 1.54 8.50 2.11
CA VAL A 287 0.49 7.48 1.93
C VAL A 287 -0.34 7.32 3.20
N LEU A 288 0.27 7.36 4.38
CA LEU A 288 -0.44 7.33 5.66
C LEU A 288 -1.37 8.54 5.81
N ALA A 289 -0.85 9.74 5.58
CA ALA A 289 -1.64 10.96 5.66
C ALA A 289 -2.79 10.94 4.64
N GLN A 290 -2.53 10.53 3.40
CA GLN A 290 -3.56 10.36 2.37
C GLN A 290 -4.61 9.34 2.78
N GLN A 291 -4.23 8.15 3.25
CA GLN A 291 -5.18 7.15 3.71
C GLN A 291 -6.01 7.63 4.90
N LEU A 292 -5.42 8.34 5.87
CA LEU A 292 -6.17 8.92 6.98
C LEU A 292 -7.17 9.98 6.52
N MET A 293 -6.80 10.76 5.51
CA MET A 293 -7.66 11.79 4.93
C MET A 293 -8.68 11.26 3.91
N GLU A 294 -8.51 10.04 3.40
CA GLU A 294 -9.43 9.34 2.48
C GLU A 294 -10.25 8.26 3.18
N ALA A 295 -9.90 7.91 4.42
CA ALA A 295 -10.59 6.90 5.19
C ALA A 295 -12.04 7.34 5.40
N GLY A 296 -12.95 6.66 4.71
CA GLY A 296 -14.37 6.79 4.97
C GLY A 296 -14.81 5.90 6.12
N TYR A 297 -15.80 6.36 6.86
CA TYR A 297 -16.47 5.55 7.87
C TYR A 297 -17.60 4.72 7.25
N SER A 298 -17.95 3.61 7.91
CA SER A 298 -19.11 2.83 7.51
C SER A 298 -20.40 3.59 7.84
N ARG A 299 -21.51 3.25 7.16
CA ARG A 299 -22.82 3.88 7.42
C ARG A 299 -23.24 3.78 8.88
N GLU A 300 -22.90 2.68 9.55
CA GLU A 300 -23.23 2.46 10.96
C GLU A 300 -22.42 3.36 11.90
N VAL A 301 -21.17 3.67 11.54
CA VAL A 301 -20.33 4.60 12.29
C VAL A 301 -20.85 6.04 12.12
N GLU A 302 -21.19 6.43 10.89
CA GLU A 302 -21.81 7.72 10.58
C GLU A 302 -23.13 7.94 11.31
N ALA A 303 -24.04 6.96 11.24
CA ALA A 303 -25.34 7.05 11.88
C ALA A 303 -25.21 7.20 13.41
N ALA A 304 -24.19 6.59 14.01
CA ALA A 304 -23.94 6.73 15.43
C ALA A 304 -23.30 8.07 15.80
N ALA A 305 -22.43 8.63 14.95
CA ALA A 305 -21.90 9.97 15.12
C ALA A 305 -23.01 11.03 14.98
N ASP A 306 -23.92 10.86 14.01
CA ASP A 306 -25.09 11.72 13.84
C ASP A 306 -26.05 11.64 15.04
N ALA A 307 -26.36 10.43 15.51
CA ALA A 307 -27.20 10.24 16.70
C ALA A 307 -26.59 10.95 17.93
N PHE A 308 -25.28 10.83 18.11
CA PHE A 308 -24.56 11.56 19.15
C PHE A 308 -24.63 13.09 18.93
N ALA A 309 -24.43 13.54 17.69
CA ALA A 309 -24.48 14.96 17.34
C ALA A 309 -25.84 15.56 17.66
N HIS A 310 -26.92 14.89 17.26
CA HIS A 310 -28.27 15.32 17.57
C HIS A 310 -28.45 15.47 19.08
N ASP A 311 -27.98 14.52 19.87
CA ASP A 311 -28.10 14.53 21.34
C ASP A 311 -27.31 15.68 21.97
N ALA A 312 -26.08 15.92 21.48
CA ALA A 312 -25.26 17.04 21.92
C ALA A 312 -25.90 18.39 21.59
N LEU A 313 -26.42 18.55 20.37
CA LEU A 313 -27.10 19.77 19.91
C LEU A 313 -28.38 20.04 20.73
N VAL A 314 -29.21 19.02 20.95
CA VAL A 314 -30.42 19.15 21.78
C VAL A 314 -30.07 19.59 23.20
N ARG A 315 -29.06 18.97 23.82
CA ARG A 315 -28.59 19.38 25.16
C ARG A 315 -28.03 20.80 25.18
N ALA A 316 -27.33 21.20 24.13
CA ALA A 316 -26.81 22.56 23.95
C ALA A 316 -27.90 23.58 23.61
N GLY A 317 -29.15 23.15 23.36
CA GLY A 317 -30.25 24.00 22.93
C GLY A 317 -30.04 24.59 21.54
N ILE A 318 -29.35 23.87 20.66
CA ILE A 318 -29.08 24.22 19.25
C ILE A 318 -29.94 23.28 18.39
N ALA A 319 -30.52 23.77 17.29
CA ALA A 319 -31.36 22.97 16.41
C ALA A 319 -30.55 21.89 15.66
N PRO A 320 -30.83 20.59 15.85
CA PRO A 320 -30.21 19.51 15.07
C PRO A 320 -30.32 19.68 13.54
N SER A 321 -31.37 20.34 13.04
CA SER A 321 -31.54 20.64 11.61
C SER A 321 -30.43 21.53 11.03
N ALA A 322 -29.60 22.17 11.85
CA ALA A 322 -28.38 22.81 11.38
C ALA A 322 -27.44 21.82 10.67
N LEU A 323 -27.39 20.55 11.10
CA LEU A 323 -26.64 19.50 10.41
C LEU A 323 -27.22 19.22 9.01
N ALA A 324 -28.54 19.22 8.88
CA ALA A 324 -29.22 19.10 7.58
C ALA A 324 -28.95 20.30 6.66
N ARG A 325 -28.83 21.52 7.21
CA ARG A 325 -28.53 22.73 6.42
C ARG A 325 -27.12 22.67 5.85
N ILE A 326 -26.12 22.36 6.66
CA ILE A 326 -24.74 22.25 6.16
C ILE A 326 -24.57 21.08 5.17
N PHE A 327 -25.23 19.94 5.38
CA PHE A 327 -25.22 18.84 4.40
C PHE A 327 -25.84 19.22 3.06
N ARG A 328 -26.95 19.98 3.05
CA ARG A 328 -27.52 20.50 1.80
C ARG A 328 -26.57 21.45 1.09
N ARG A 329 -25.94 22.37 1.83
CA ARG A 329 -24.94 23.29 1.30
C ARG A 329 -23.75 22.55 0.68
N MET A 330 -23.28 21.49 1.35
CA MET A 330 -22.23 20.62 0.82
C MET A 330 -22.71 19.86 -0.43
N GLN A 331 -23.94 19.34 -0.47
CA GLN A 331 -24.52 18.69 -1.66
C GLN A 331 -24.56 19.63 -2.86
N GLU A 332 -25.03 20.86 -2.67
CA GLU A 332 -25.14 21.86 -3.74
C GLU A 332 -23.78 22.16 -4.38
N LEU A 333 -22.72 22.24 -3.56
CA LEU A 333 -21.36 22.41 -4.06
C LEU A 333 -20.83 21.18 -4.82
N THR A 334 -21.22 19.97 -4.43
CA THR A 334 -20.79 18.74 -5.12
C THR A 334 -21.53 18.49 -6.44
N GLY A 335 -22.79 18.90 -6.54
CA GLY A 335 -23.58 18.84 -7.78
C GLY A 335 -23.11 19.85 -8.84
N ALA A 336 -22.49 20.95 -8.40
CA ALA A 336 -21.88 21.97 -9.26
C ALA A 336 -20.40 21.64 -9.57
N LYS A 337 -20.15 20.63 -10.42
CA LYS A 337 -18.85 20.30 -11.04
C LYS A 337 -17.60 20.36 -10.11
N SER A 338 -17.20 19.20 -9.60
CA SER A 338 -15.81 18.81 -9.29
C SER A 338 -14.94 19.90 -8.65
N VAL A 339 -15.20 20.25 -7.39
CA VAL A 339 -14.25 21.04 -6.60
C VAL A 339 -13.40 20.07 -5.76
N PRO A 340 -12.08 19.94 -6.01
CA PRO A 340 -11.17 19.10 -5.22
C PRO A 340 -11.10 19.48 -3.73
N LEU A 341 -11.66 20.63 -3.36
CA LEU A 341 -11.61 21.21 -2.02
C LEU A 341 -12.60 20.58 -1.02
N LEU A 342 -13.52 19.72 -1.47
CA LEU A 342 -14.54 19.08 -0.64
C LEU A 342 -14.12 17.66 -0.26
N ARG A 343 -13.32 17.52 0.81
CA ARG A 343 -12.88 16.19 1.28
C ARG A 343 -13.83 15.52 2.26
N HIS A 344 -14.62 16.30 3.01
CA HIS A 344 -15.66 15.76 3.89
C HIS A 344 -16.68 14.90 3.13
N PHE A 345 -16.94 15.23 1.86
CA PHE A 345 -17.88 14.51 1.00
C PHE A 345 -17.40 13.11 0.60
N ALA A 346 -16.10 12.95 0.34
CA ALA A 346 -15.54 11.70 -0.14
C ALA A 346 -15.48 10.63 0.96
N SER A 347 -15.31 11.03 2.22
CA SER A 347 -15.22 10.11 3.35
C SER A 347 -16.57 9.73 3.98
N HIS A 348 -17.67 10.45 3.73
CA HIS A 348 -18.97 10.21 4.42
C HIS A 348 -20.21 10.19 3.47
N PRO A 349 -20.30 9.25 2.50
CA PRO A 349 -21.29 9.32 1.43
C PRO A 349 -22.65 8.69 1.79
N ASP A 350 -23.56 9.45 2.42
CA ASP A 350 -25.04 9.25 2.33
C ASP A 350 -25.81 10.39 3.02
N PHE A 351 -26.07 11.50 2.34
CA PHE A 351 -26.72 12.64 2.99
C PHE A 351 -28.25 12.54 3.08
N GLY A 352 -28.92 11.71 2.27
CA GLY A 352 -30.38 11.76 2.14
C GLY A 352 -31.09 11.40 3.45
N GLU A 353 -30.75 10.23 3.99
CA GLU A 353 -31.29 9.74 5.26
C GLU A 353 -30.81 10.61 6.44
N ARG A 354 -29.55 11.05 6.41
CA ARG A 354 -28.96 11.91 7.45
C ARG A 354 -29.65 13.27 7.56
N ILE A 355 -29.97 13.91 6.43
CA ILE A 355 -30.73 15.19 6.38
C ILE A 355 -32.12 15.01 6.99
N ALA A 356 -32.82 13.94 6.64
CA ALA A 356 -34.13 13.65 7.19
C ALA A 356 -34.07 13.42 8.70
N ALA A 357 -33.10 12.62 9.17
CA ALA A 357 -32.89 12.34 10.59
C ALA A 357 -32.55 13.60 11.40
N ALA A 358 -31.65 14.44 10.91
CA ALA A 358 -31.29 15.71 11.55
C ALA A 358 -32.47 16.68 11.63
N THR A 359 -33.28 16.76 10.57
CA THR A 359 -34.49 17.60 10.56
C THR A 359 -35.54 17.08 11.55
N ALA A 360 -35.73 15.76 11.63
CA ALA A 360 -36.66 15.15 12.58
C ALA A 360 -36.22 15.34 14.05
N ALA A 361 -34.91 15.39 14.30
CA ALA A 361 -34.34 15.54 15.63
C ALA A 361 -34.65 16.90 16.30
N ASP A 362 -35.07 17.93 15.54
CA ASP A 362 -35.56 19.20 16.09
C ASP A 362 -36.75 19.01 17.04
N GLY A 363 -37.61 18.02 16.78
CA GLY A 363 -38.76 17.71 17.63
C GLY A 363 -38.40 17.25 19.04
N ARG A 364 -37.12 17.03 19.33
CA ARG A 364 -36.59 16.64 20.65
C ARG A 364 -36.22 17.84 21.52
N LEU A 365 -36.20 19.05 20.95
CA LEU A 365 -35.98 20.28 21.69
C LEU A 365 -37.20 20.57 22.59
N THR A 366 -36.95 20.82 23.87
CA THR A 366 -37.98 21.21 24.85
C THR A 366 -38.11 22.72 25.01
N THR A 367 -37.17 23.49 24.45
CA THR A 367 -37.14 24.95 24.47
C THR A 367 -36.76 25.47 23.08
N PRO A 368 -37.12 26.72 22.72
CA PRO A 368 -36.67 27.32 21.47
C PRO A 368 -35.14 27.24 21.32
N ALA A 369 -34.69 26.89 20.12
CA ALA A 369 -33.27 26.85 19.80
C ALA A 369 -32.64 28.23 19.96
N ARG A 370 -31.39 28.27 20.42
CA ARG A 370 -30.58 29.48 20.55
C ARG A 370 -29.33 29.35 19.69
N PRO A 371 -28.90 30.41 18.99
CA PRO A 371 -27.67 30.40 18.21
C PRO A 371 -26.49 29.87 19.01
N ALA A 372 -25.65 29.06 18.39
CA ALA A 372 -24.52 28.40 19.02
C ALA A 372 -23.50 29.42 19.57
N LEU A 373 -23.29 30.49 18.81
CA LEU A 373 -22.58 31.71 19.19
C LEU A 373 -23.47 32.92 18.90
N ASP A 374 -23.29 33.99 19.67
CA ASP A 374 -23.86 35.30 19.36
C ASP A 374 -23.16 35.92 18.14
N GLY A 375 -23.71 37.03 17.62
CA GLY A 375 -23.16 37.71 16.44
C GLY A 375 -21.68 38.07 16.58
N PRO A 376 -21.26 38.76 17.66
CA PRO A 376 -19.86 39.09 17.88
C PRO A 376 -18.95 37.86 18.00
N GLY A 377 -19.38 36.80 18.72
CA GLY A 377 -18.62 35.57 18.84
C GLY A 377 -18.47 34.85 17.50
N TRP A 378 -19.51 34.85 16.66
CA TRP A 378 -19.44 34.28 15.32
C TRP A 378 -18.48 35.03 14.39
N GLU A 379 -18.53 36.37 14.38
CA GLU A 379 -17.61 37.17 13.57
C GLU A 379 -16.16 37.06 14.07
N ALA A 380 -15.95 37.04 15.40
CA ALA A 380 -14.64 36.79 15.99
C ALA A 380 -14.07 35.43 15.56
N LEU A 381 -14.91 34.39 15.55
CA LEU A 381 -14.51 33.06 15.11
C LEU A 381 -14.17 33.03 13.61
N LYS A 382 -14.98 33.63 12.73
CA LYS A 382 -14.62 33.77 11.30
C LYS A 382 -13.31 34.53 11.10
N GLY A 383 -13.03 35.51 11.96
CA GLY A 383 -11.78 36.26 11.98
C GLY A 383 -10.57 35.53 12.58
N ILE A 384 -10.70 34.27 13.03
CA ILE A 384 -9.65 33.58 13.81
C ILE A 384 -8.29 33.50 13.10
N CYS A 385 -8.30 33.47 11.76
CA CYS A 385 -7.10 33.39 10.95
C CYS A 385 -6.48 34.76 10.60
N GLY A 386 -7.08 35.88 11.04
CA GLY A 386 -6.56 37.24 10.93
C GLY A 386 -6.86 37.96 9.60
N ARG A 387 -8.13 37.97 9.15
CA ARG A 387 -8.56 38.80 8.02
C ARG A 387 -9.01 40.19 8.49
#